data_AF-R7KNV1-F1
#
_entry.id   AF-R7KNV1-F1
#
_cell.length_a   1.000
_cell.length_b   1.000
_cell.length_c   1.000
_cell.angle_alpha   90.00
_cell.angle_beta   90.00
_cell.angle_gamma   90.00
#
_symmetry.space_group_name_H-M   'P 1'
#
loop_
_entity.id
_entity.type
_entity.pdbx_description
1 polymer ?
#
loop_
_entity_poly.entity_id
_entity_poly.type
_entity_poly.pdbx_seq_one_letter_code
_entity_poly.pdbx_strand_id
1 'polypeptide(L)'
;MEHDCGFKKGDNRFRYRTGGILIHDNKMLFVKSNFGDYYYMIGGGVHLGETSEKCIEREVFEESGLCVRADHLAVVCENFFKGDGGTTNRLHCHEIEFYYRMKILDDDLSICRKITDDGENLVWLPLDKISESNIKPSFIKHTIDRIIGGDQIIHVIQNDDK
;
A
#
# COMPACT_ATOMS: atom_id res chain seq x y z
N MET A 1 -21.03 11.43 -4.13
CA MET A 1 -19.66 11.95 -4.23
C MET A 1 -18.85 11.11 -3.27
N GLU A 2 -17.90 10.34 -3.77
CA GLU A 2 -17.07 9.49 -2.92
C GLU A 2 -16.07 10.37 -2.19
N HIS A 3 -16.00 10.22 -0.88
CA HIS A 3 -15.20 11.06 0.00
C HIS A 3 -14.24 10.19 0.77
N ASP A 4 -12.96 10.37 0.50
CA ASP A 4 -11.90 9.76 1.28
C ASP A 4 -12.03 10.08 2.78
N CYS A 5 -11.83 9.05 3.61
CA CYS A 5 -11.71 9.17 5.04
C CYS A 5 -10.37 9.85 5.39
N GLY A 6 -10.45 11.14 5.67
CA GLY A 6 -9.30 11.93 6.11
C GLY A 6 -9.67 13.38 6.32
N PHE A 7 -8.73 14.14 6.89
CA PHE A 7 -8.89 15.58 7.03
C PHE A 7 -7.53 16.27 7.06
N LYS A 8 -7.54 17.58 6.83
CA LYS A 8 -6.37 18.45 6.99
C LYS A 8 -6.69 19.55 8.00
N LYS A 9 -5.77 19.80 8.92
CA LYS A 9 -5.87 20.90 9.90
C LYS A 9 -4.51 21.61 10.03
N GLY A 10 -4.42 22.79 9.44
CA GLY A 10 -3.15 23.50 9.28
C GLY A 10 -2.17 22.65 8.47
N ASP A 11 -0.98 22.45 9.02
CA ASP A 11 0.07 21.62 8.40
C ASP A 11 -0.06 20.12 8.73
N ASN A 12 -1.10 19.70 9.45
CA ASN A 12 -1.35 18.29 9.77
C ASN A 12 -2.34 17.68 8.77
N ARG A 13 -2.04 16.47 8.28
CA ARG A 13 -2.92 15.69 7.41
C ARG A 13 -3.13 14.31 8.01
N PHE A 14 -4.39 13.93 8.19
CA PHE A 14 -4.79 12.58 8.59
C PHE A 14 -5.42 11.83 7.42
N ARG A 15 -5.08 10.55 7.25
CA ARG A 15 -5.71 9.65 6.26
C ARG A 15 -5.93 8.26 6.83
N TYR A 16 -7.06 7.65 6.45
CA TYR A 16 -7.27 6.22 6.54
C TYR A 16 -7.04 5.60 5.16
N ARG A 17 -6.12 4.63 5.09
CA ARG A 17 -5.68 4.00 3.84
C ARG A 17 -5.62 2.48 3.95
N THR A 18 -5.54 1.85 2.80
CA THR A 18 -5.27 0.42 2.68
C THR A 18 -4.13 0.15 1.72
N GLY A 19 -3.39 -0.95 1.94
CA GLY A 19 -2.36 -1.44 1.03
C GLY A 19 -2.51 -2.94 0.75
N GLY A 20 -2.19 -3.35 -0.48
CA GLY A 20 -2.34 -4.73 -0.94
C GLY A 20 -1.01 -5.48 -0.94
N ILE A 21 -1.00 -6.68 -0.35
CA ILE A 21 0.16 -7.60 -0.37
C ILE A 21 -0.14 -8.75 -1.33
N LEU A 22 0.09 -8.50 -2.61
CA LEU A 22 -0.06 -9.47 -3.69
C LEU A 22 1.27 -10.18 -3.91
N ILE A 23 1.30 -11.51 -3.81
CA ILE A 23 2.49 -12.31 -4.12
C ILE A 23 2.13 -13.36 -5.16
N HIS A 24 3.01 -13.48 -6.15
CA HIS A 24 2.95 -14.48 -7.19
C HIS A 24 4.38 -14.83 -7.63
N ASP A 25 4.67 -16.10 -7.89
CA ASP A 25 5.99 -16.58 -8.32
C ASP A 25 7.18 -16.02 -7.52
N ASN A 26 7.06 -16.03 -6.18
CA ASN A 26 8.07 -15.52 -5.25
C ASN A 26 8.44 -14.04 -5.47
N LYS A 27 7.49 -13.26 -5.99
CA LYS A 27 7.59 -11.80 -6.16
C LYS A 27 6.37 -11.13 -5.53
N MET A 28 6.55 -9.89 -5.09
CA MET A 28 5.49 -9.04 -4.59
C MET A 28 5.29 -7.83 -5.50
N LEU A 29 4.04 -7.43 -5.72
CA LEU A 29 3.69 -6.26 -6.51
C LEU A 29 3.87 -4.97 -5.71
N PHE A 30 4.52 -3.99 -6.31
CA PHE A 30 4.72 -2.63 -5.79
C PHE A 30 4.40 -1.59 -6.85
N VAL A 31 4.15 -0.36 -6.40
CA VAL A 31 4.15 0.85 -7.23
C VAL A 31 5.52 1.52 -7.07
N LYS A 32 6.17 1.90 -8.19
CA LYS A 32 7.38 2.72 -8.17
C LYS A 32 6.99 4.19 -8.24
N SER A 33 7.40 4.97 -7.22
CA SER A 33 7.00 6.36 -7.11
C SER A 33 7.54 7.25 -8.24
N ASN A 34 6.73 8.21 -8.66
CA ASN A 34 7.14 9.29 -9.57
C ASN A 34 7.83 10.48 -8.85
N PHE A 35 7.75 10.53 -7.51
CA PHE A 35 8.26 11.67 -6.72
C PHE A 35 9.58 11.39 -6.01
N GLY A 36 10.07 10.14 -6.02
CA GLY A 36 11.35 9.75 -5.46
C GLY A 36 11.75 8.33 -5.88
N ASP A 37 12.98 7.93 -5.59
CA ASP A 37 13.47 6.58 -5.91
C ASP A 37 13.09 5.58 -4.81
N TYR A 38 11.80 5.33 -4.67
CA TYR A 38 11.24 4.36 -3.72
C TYR A 38 10.03 3.63 -4.30
N TYR A 39 9.73 2.49 -3.68
CA TYR A 39 8.57 1.67 -3.94
C TYR A 39 7.58 1.79 -2.80
N TYR A 40 6.29 1.72 -3.09
CA TYR A 40 5.23 1.68 -2.10
C TYR A 40 4.13 0.69 -2.51
N MET A 41 3.16 0.45 -1.64
CA MET A 41 2.15 -0.59 -1.86
C MET A 41 1.06 -0.05 -2.75
N ILE A 42 0.57 -0.88 -3.67
CA ILE A 42 -0.70 -0.64 -4.36
C ILE A 42 -1.82 -0.44 -3.34
N GLY A 43 -2.70 0.53 -3.57
CA GLY A 43 -3.80 0.83 -2.67
C GLY A 43 -4.03 2.33 -2.47
N GLY A 44 -5.17 2.66 -1.86
CA GLY A 44 -5.61 4.04 -1.76
C GLY A 44 -6.36 4.39 -0.48
N GLY A 45 -7.24 5.38 -0.62
CA GLY A 45 -8.02 5.96 0.47
C GLY A 45 -9.32 5.20 0.69
N VAL A 46 -9.63 4.92 1.96
CA VAL A 46 -10.93 4.32 2.28
C VAL A 46 -12.02 5.36 2.16
N HIS A 47 -13.07 5.10 1.39
CA HIS A 47 -14.19 6.03 1.27
C HIS A 47 -15.12 5.99 2.49
N LEU A 48 -15.82 7.08 2.77
CA LEU A 48 -16.82 7.14 3.84
C LEU A 48 -17.95 6.13 3.59
N GLY A 49 -18.16 5.22 4.54
CA GLY A 49 -19.14 4.13 4.41
C GLY A 49 -18.59 2.88 3.71
N GLU A 50 -17.33 2.89 3.29
CA GLU A 50 -16.62 1.75 2.73
C GLU A 50 -15.85 0.99 3.82
N THR A 51 -15.86 -0.34 3.75
CA THR A 51 -14.98 -1.20 4.57
C THR A 51 -13.58 -1.24 3.94
N SER A 52 -12.52 -1.30 4.74
CA SER A 52 -11.15 -1.42 4.22
C SER A 52 -10.92 -2.60 3.28
N GLU A 53 -11.59 -3.73 3.49
CA GLU A 53 -11.51 -4.90 2.58
C GLU A 53 -12.01 -4.54 1.18
N LYS A 54 -13.18 -3.91 1.06
CA LYS A 54 -13.72 -3.43 -0.21
C LYS A 54 -12.86 -2.35 -0.84
N CYS A 55 -12.33 -1.44 -0.03
CA CYS A 55 -11.39 -0.41 -0.49
C CYS A 55 -10.19 -1.06 -1.18
N ILE A 56 -9.51 -2.00 -0.53
CA ILE A 56 -8.30 -2.57 -1.15
C ILE A 56 -8.61 -3.44 -2.37
N GLU A 57 -9.73 -4.15 -2.40
CA GLU A 57 -10.17 -4.88 -3.61
C GLU A 57 -10.44 -3.93 -4.79
N ARG A 58 -11.09 -2.79 -4.52
CA ARG A 58 -11.35 -1.74 -5.52
C ARG A 58 -10.06 -1.12 -6.03
N GLU A 59 -9.20 -0.63 -5.12
CA GLU A 59 -7.97 0.09 -5.47
C GLU A 59 -7.01 -0.79 -6.28
N VAL A 60 -6.85 -2.07 -5.92
CA VAL A 60 -6.02 -3.00 -6.71
C VAL A 60 -6.58 -3.16 -8.12
N PHE A 61 -7.90 -3.30 -8.26
CA PHE A 61 -8.51 -3.41 -9.58
C PHE A 61 -8.35 -2.12 -10.40
N GLU A 62 -8.57 -0.97 -9.79
CA GLU A 62 -8.42 0.35 -10.42
C GLU A 62 -6.98 0.55 -10.92
N GLU A 63 -5.98 0.33 -10.06
CA GLU A 63 -4.58 0.60 -10.38
C GLU A 63 -3.93 -0.47 -11.29
N SER A 64 -4.24 -1.76 -11.09
CA SER A 64 -3.55 -2.85 -11.80
C SER A 64 -4.42 -3.64 -12.77
N GLY A 65 -5.75 -3.45 -12.74
CA GLY A 65 -6.69 -4.25 -13.53
C GLY A 65 -6.86 -5.70 -13.04
N LEU A 66 -6.23 -6.08 -11.93
CA LEU A 66 -6.32 -7.44 -11.41
C LEU A 66 -7.59 -7.61 -10.57
N CYS A 67 -8.33 -8.69 -10.82
CA CYS A 67 -9.39 -9.14 -9.96
C CYS A 67 -8.77 -9.87 -8.75
N VAL A 68 -8.99 -9.30 -7.57
CA VAL A 68 -8.44 -9.82 -6.32
C VAL A 68 -9.52 -9.96 -5.26
N ARG A 69 -9.19 -10.69 -4.20
CA ARG A 69 -9.97 -10.76 -2.96
C ARG A 69 -9.08 -10.56 -1.76
N ALA A 70 -9.53 -9.77 -0.78
CA ALA A 70 -8.88 -9.70 0.51
C ALA A 70 -8.97 -11.08 1.19
N ASP A 71 -7.83 -11.63 1.56
CA ASP A 71 -7.76 -12.91 2.28
C ASP A 71 -7.87 -12.68 3.78
N HIS A 72 -6.94 -11.89 4.32
CA HIS A 72 -6.95 -11.49 5.73
C HIS A 72 -6.15 -10.19 5.91
N LEU A 73 -6.46 -9.48 6.99
CA LEU A 73 -5.68 -8.33 7.45
C LEU A 73 -4.35 -8.81 8.03
N ALA A 74 -3.23 -8.37 7.46
CA ALA A 74 -1.90 -8.78 7.90
C ALA A 74 -1.24 -7.75 8.81
N VAL A 75 -1.44 -6.45 8.54
CA VAL A 75 -0.82 -5.37 9.32
C VAL A 75 -1.80 -4.22 9.56
N VAL A 76 -1.76 -3.68 10.77
CA VAL A 76 -2.27 -2.35 11.10
C VAL A 76 -1.08 -1.46 11.41
N CYS A 77 -0.89 -0.41 10.62
CA CYS A 77 0.23 0.52 10.75
C CYS A 77 -0.28 1.93 11.08
N GLU A 78 0.23 2.51 12.16
CA GLU A 78 0.18 3.95 12.40
C GLU A 78 1.45 4.57 11.82
N ASN A 79 1.32 5.29 10.72
CA ASN A 79 2.44 5.82 9.96
C ASN A 79 2.53 7.35 10.11
N PHE A 80 3.65 7.83 10.65
CA PHE A 80 3.95 9.24 10.87
C PHE A 80 5.17 9.66 10.06
N PHE A 81 4.98 10.63 9.17
CA PHE A 81 6.06 11.14 8.32
C PHE A 81 5.86 12.60 7.93
N LYS A 82 6.93 13.26 7.49
CA LYS A 82 6.85 14.60 6.89
C LYS A 82 6.88 14.45 5.37
N GLY A 83 5.86 14.95 4.68
CA GLY A 83 5.79 14.82 3.23
C GLY A 83 6.87 15.67 2.55
N ASP A 84 7.56 15.06 1.57
CA ASP A 84 8.65 15.66 0.82
C ASP A 84 8.33 15.64 -0.69
N GLY A 85 7.32 16.44 -1.08
CA GLY A 85 6.86 16.54 -2.47
C GLY A 85 5.36 16.24 -2.66
N GLY A 86 4.90 16.36 -3.90
CA GLY A 86 3.51 16.08 -4.28
C GLY A 86 2.45 16.83 -3.46
N THR A 87 1.32 16.15 -3.20
CA THR A 87 0.18 16.68 -2.43
C THR A 87 0.43 16.74 -0.92
N THR A 88 1.50 16.12 -0.43
CA THR A 88 1.86 16.04 0.99
C THR A 88 3.02 16.98 1.37
N ASN A 89 3.57 17.73 0.41
CA ASN A 89 4.76 18.55 0.63
C ASN A 89 4.64 19.46 1.86
N ARG A 90 5.61 19.34 2.77
CA ARG A 90 5.73 20.06 4.06
C ARG A 90 4.65 19.73 5.09
N LEU A 91 3.73 18.81 4.82
CA LEU A 91 2.72 18.39 5.78
C LEU A 91 3.28 17.37 6.77
N HIS A 92 2.83 17.47 8.01
CA HIS A 92 2.94 16.42 9.02
C HIS A 92 1.82 15.40 8.75
N CYS A 93 2.19 14.26 8.16
CA CYS A 93 1.27 13.21 7.79
C CYS A 93 1.14 12.20 8.93
N HIS A 94 -0.10 11.82 9.22
CA HIS A 94 -0.48 10.73 10.10
C HIS A 94 -1.46 9.85 9.31
N GLU A 95 -1.06 8.63 9.02
CA GLU A 95 -1.90 7.68 8.30
C GLU A 95 -2.16 6.47 9.19
N ILE A 96 -3.41 6.01 9.22
CA ILE A 96 -3.75 4.66 9.69
C ILE A 96 -3.92 3.80 8.45
N GLU A 97 -3.09 2.76 8.35
CA GLU A 97 -2.95 1.96 7.14
C GLU A 97 -3.24 0.50 7.47
N PHE A 98 -4.18 -0.10 6.74
CA PHE A 98 -4.49 -1.51 6.85
C PHE A 98 -3.91 -2.25 5.65
N TYR A 99 -3.02 -3.19 5.89
CA TYR A 99 -2.40 -3.99 4.84
C TYR A 99 -3.01 -5.38 4.79
N TYR A 100 -3.57 -5.73 3.63
CA TYR A 100 -4.23 -7.01 3.43
C TYR A 100 -3.37 -7.95 2.61
N ARG A 101 -3.35 -9.21 3.05
CA ARG A 101 -2.92 -10.30 2.19
C ARG A 101 -3.98 -10.50 1.11
N MET A 102 -3.58 -10.48 -0.14
CA MET A 102 -4.50 -10.56 -1.28
C MET A 102 -4.41 -11.91 -1.98
N LYS A 103 -5.57 -12.44 -2.39
CA LYS A 103 -5.69 -13.57 -3.31
C LYS A 103 -5.96 -13.03 -4.71
N ILE A 104 -5.11 -13.38 -5.66
CA ILE A 104 -5.33 -13.08 -7.08
C ILE A 104 -6.31 -14.11 -7.62
N LEU A 105 -7.37 -13.65 -8.27
CA LEU A 105 -8.42 -14.52 -8.83
C LEU A 105 -8.22 -14.80 -10.31
N ASP A 106 -7.39 -14.00 -10.98
CA ASP A 106 -7.06 -14.18 -12.39
C ASP A 106 -5.99 -15.25 -12.60
N ASP A 107 -6.20 -16.10 -13.60
CA ASP A 107 -5.26 -17.15 -14.00
C ASP A 107 -4.13 -16.62 -14.90
N ASP A 108 -4.38 -15.54 -15.65
CA ASP A 108 -3.40 -14.89 -16.51
C ASP A 108 -3.00 -13.55 -15.91
N LEU A 109 -1.73 -13.37 -15.55
CA LEU A 109 -1.23 -12.08 -15.05
C LEU A 109 -0.87 -11.09 -16.15
N SER A 110 -0.97 -11.45 -17.43
CA SER A 110 -0.71 -10.54 -18.54
C SER A 110 -1.68 -9.36 -18.60
N ILE A 111 -2.86 -9.50 -17.97
CA ILE A 111 -3.83 -8.41 -17.76
C ILE A 111 -3.40 -7.41 -16.69
N CYS A 112 -2.40 -7.74 -15.85
CA CYS A 112 -1.83 -6.76 -14.93
C CYS A 112 -1.27 -5.59 -15.73
N ARG A 113 -1.78 -4.39 -15.43
CA ARG A 113 -1.26 -3.15 -16.02
C ARG A 113 0.20 -2.99 -15.64
N LYS A 114 0.92 -2.28 -16.50
CA LYS A 114 2.32 -1.86 -16.24
C LYS A 114 2.40 -0.50 -15.57
N ILE A 115 1.34 0.30 -15.70
CA ILE A 115 1.26 1.67 -15.25
C ILE A 115 -0.10 1.86 -14.59
N THR A 116 -0.12 2.52 -13.42
CA THR A 116 -1.34 2.91 -12.72
C THR A 116 -2.06 4.05 -13.45
N ASP A 117 -3.28 4.37 -13.02
CA ASP A 117 -4.06 5.48 -13.61
C ASP A 117 -3.38 6.85 -13.41
N ASP A 118 -2.54 6.97 -12.39
CA ASP A 118 -1.72 8.15 -12.09
C ASP A 118 -0.34 8.17 -12.79
N GLY A 119 -0.07 7.19 -13.67
CA GLY A 119 1.14 7.17 -14.47
C GLY A 119 2.38 6.60 -13.76
N GLU A 120 2.21 5.88 -12.66
CA GLU A 120 3.30 5.24 -11.91
C GLU A 120 3.50 3.79 -12.34
N ASN A 121 4.73 3.28 -12.26
CA ASN A 121 5.01 1.93 -12.76
C ASN A 121 4.65 0.86 -11.73
N LEU A 122 3.97 -0.18 -12.18
CA LEU A 122 3.74 -1.42 -11.41
C LEU A 122 4.93 -2.37 -11.60
N VAL A 123 5.52 -2.81 -10.50
CA VAL A 123 6.77 -3.57 -10.49
C VAL A 123 6.65 -4.77 -9.56
N TRP A 124 6.93 -5.96 -10.10
CA TRP A 124 7.06 -7.19 -9.33
C TRP A 124 8.50 -7.35 -8.82
N LEU A 125 8.72 -7.14 -7.53
CA LEU A 125 10.03 -7.32 -6.89
C LEU A 125 10.16 -8.73 -6.31
N PRO A 126 11.28 -9.44 -6.54
CA PRO A 126 11.58 -10.69 -5.83
C PRO A 126 11.54 -10.51 -4.32
N LEU A 127 10.97 -11.48 -3.60
CA LEU A 127 10.82 -11.38 -2.14
C LEU A 127 12.16 -11.23 -1.41
N ASP A 128 13.21 -11.91 -1.91
CA ASP A 128 14.57 -11.83 -1.39
C ASP A 128 15.25 -10.46 -1.64
N LYS A 129 14.64 -9.59 -2.44
CA LYS A 129 15.12 -8.22 -2.70
C LYS A 129 14.36 -7.13 -1.93
N ILE A 130 13.32 -7.48 -1.19
CA ILE A 130 12.51 -6.50 -0.42
C ILE A 130 13.34 -5.82 0.66
N SER A 131 14.13 -6.57 1.43
CA SER A 131 14.95 -6.02 2.52
C SER A 131 16.05 -5.05 2.03
N GLU A 132 16.51 -5.22 0.79
CA GLU A 132 17.52 -4.38 0.14
C GLU A 132 16.92 -3.17 -0.60
N SER A 133 15.63 -3.23 -0.96
CA SER A 133 14.96 -2.19 -1.75
C SER A 133 14.58 -0.96 -0.91
N ASN A 134 14.47 0.20 -1.55
CA ASN A 134 13.95 1.40 -0.90
C ASN A 134 12.41 1.35 -0.92
N ILE A 135 11.82 0.77 0.13
CA ILE A 135 10.36 0.58 0.26
C ILE A 135 9.83 1.48 1.36
N LYS A 136 8.67 2.10 1.09
CA LYS A 136 7.90 2.89 2.03
C LYS A 136 6.49 2.29 2.23
N PRO A 137 6.01 2.13 3.47
CA PRO A 137 6.75 2.44 4.69
C PRO A 137 7.87 1.43 5.00
N SER A 138 8.94 1.88 5.68
CA SER A 138 10.17 1.08 5.84
C SER A 138 10.02 -0.16 6.71
N PHE A 139 9.00 -0.24 7.58
CA PHE A 139 8.74 -1.45 8.37
C PHE A 139 8.55 -2.70 7.51
N ILE A 140 7.99 -2.56 6.29
CA ILE A 140 7.73 -3.68 5.37
C ILE A 140 9.00 -4.50 5.14
N LYS A 141 10.14 -3.83 5.02
CA LYS A 141 11.46 -4.46 4.82
C LYS A 141 11.85 -5.42 5.92
N HIS A 142 11.34 -5.21 7.13
CA HIS A 142 11.70 -5.94 8.34
C HIS A 142 10.61 -6.91 8.80
N THR A 143 9.39 -6.77 8.28
CA THR A 143 8.24 -7.59 8.68
C THR A 143 7.75 -8.54 7.60
N ILE A 144 8.28 -8.47 6.36
CA ILE A 144 7.76 -9.26 5.24
C ILE A 144 7.74 -10.77 5.51
N ASP A 145 8.77 -11.34 6.13
CA ASP A 145 8.81 -12.77 6.44
C ASP A 145 7.73 -13.16 7.46
N ARG A 146 7.44 -12.26 8.42
CA ARG A 146 6.36 -12.47 9.40
C ARG A 146 4.98 -12.35 8.78
N ILE A 147 4.82 -11.43 7.83
CA ILE A 147 3.59 -11.22 7.06
C ILE A 147 3.30 -12.45 6.19
N ILE A 148 4.32 -13.02 5.54
CA ILE A 148 4.15 -14.17 4.63
C ILE A 148 4.03 -15.48 5.42
N GLY A 149 4.74 -15.59 6.53
CA GLY A 149 4.88 -16.83 7.31
C GLY A 149 3.80 -17.06 8.37
N GLY A 150 2.84 -16.16 8.56
CA GLY A 150 1.80 -16.35 9.58
C GLY A 150 0.55 -15.50 9.40
N ASP A 151 -0.50 -15.89 10.11
CA ASP A 151 -1.84 -15.28 10.01
C ASP A 151 -2.15 -14.30 11.17
N GLN A 152 -1.14 -13.95 11.97
CA GLN A 152 -1.30 -13.01 13.08
C GLN A 152 -1.23 -11.57 12.58
N ILE A 153 -2.20 -10.75 12.98
CA ILE A 153 -2.20 -9.32 12.70
C ILE A 153 -1.01 -8.68 13.41
N ILE A 154 -0.15 -8.01 12.65
CA ILE A 154 0.99 -7.25 13.17
C ILE A 154 0.53 -5.80 13.38
N HIS A 155 0.72 -5.27 14.58
CA HIS A 155 0.58 -3.83 14.84
C HIS A 155 1.95 -3.17 14.76
N VAL A 156 2.03 -2.06 14.00
CA VAL A 156 3.26 -1.29 13.80
C VAL A 156 2.96 0.19 14.05
N ILE A 157 3.91 0.87 14.72
CA ILE A 157 3.97 2.32 14.79
C ILE A 157 5.25 2.74 14.07
N GLN A 158 5.10 3.32 12.88
CA GLN A 158 6.20 3.81 12.07
C GLN A 158 6.35 5.32 12.29
N ASN A 159 7.51 5.74 12.80
CA ASN A 159 7.84 7.15 13.01
C ASN A 159 8.96 7.59 12.08
N ASP A 160 8.90 8.85 11.65
CA ASP A 160 9.96 9.53 10.90
C ASP A 160 10.49 8.70 9.72
N ASP A 161 9.58 8.12 8.93
CA ASP A 161 9.96 7.38 7.74
C ASP A 161 10.53 8.35 6.69
N LYS A 162 11.85 8.48 6.65
CA LYS A 162 12.61 9.37 5.76
C LYS A 162 12.93 8.70 4.45
#